data_AF-A0A4G3UWA5-F1
#
_entry.id   AF-A0A4G3UWA5-F1
#
_cell.length_a   1.000
_cell.length_b   1.000
_cell.length_c   1.000
_cell.angle_alpha   90.00
_cell.angle_beta   90.00
_cell.angle_gamma   90.00
#
_symmetry.space_group_name_H-M   'P 1'
#
loop_
_entity.id
_entity.type
_entity.pdbx_description
1 polymer ?
#
loop_
_entity_poly.entity_id
_entity_poly.type
_entity_poly.pdbx_seq_one_letter_code
_entity_poly.pdbx_strand_id
1 'polypeptide(L)'
;MLVQLPDKSESEPELVGRIEDYIQNKLHKTYEYGKLGIWLAEQKRNYLNVQELDNEVEYLIIKQAIATGWDAPRAKILIKIREKMGDTFTIQTIGRICRMPEPLKGHYDVDVLDNSYIYTFDNDFLNGAFGQKGVGIPTPPLERKDIAKDFQLVSERALDLHAGQDEKAVRENLYQGLVREWNLTKDVDLNKQKLENQGIQFGSSIVNTYKQGRFDTIKHSEGLQDRERRVEADYNANRLDLLHAYHELDRVLICK
;
A
#
# COMPACT_ATOMS: atom_id res chain seq x y z
N MET A 1 -6.41 -1.41 23.91
CA MET A 1 -5.85 -1.43 22.54
C MET A 1 -5.21 -2.78 22.27
N LEU A 2 -5.41 -3.33 21.08
CA LEU A 2 -4.80 -4.58 20.65
C LEU A 2 -3.78 -4.29 19.56
N VAL A 3 -2.60 -4.91 19.67
CA VAL A 3 -1.54 -4.84 18.66
C VAL A 3 -1.33 -6.25 18.11
N GLN A 4 -1.70 -6.46 16.86
CA GLN A 4 -1.59 -7.75 16.18
C GLN A 4 -0.32 -7.82 15.34
N LEU A 5 0.55 -8.76 15.70
CA LEU A 5 1.80 -9.06 15.03
C LEU A 5 1.59 -9.92 13.77
N PRO A 6 2.51 -9.84 12.78
CA PRO A 6 2.54 -10.75 11.64
C PRO A 6 2.85 -12.20 12.04
N ASP A 7 2.49 -13.15 11.17
CA ASP A 7 2.88 -14.54 11.34
C ASP A 7 4.29 -14.79 10.79
N LYS A 8 5.20 -15.25 11.66
CA LYS A 8 6.55 -15.77 11.33
C LYS A 8 7.35 -14.85 10.39
N SER A 9 7.83 -13.75 10.94
CA SER A 9 8.97 -13.01 10.39
C SER A 9 10.23 -13.37 11.18
N GLU A 10 11.38 -13.55 10.53
CA GLU A 10 12.68 -13.69 11.22
C GLU A 10 12.97 -12.49 12.15
N SER A 11 12.36 -11.33 11.86
CA SER A 11 12.42 -10.08 12.64
C SER A 11 11.33 -9.95 13.73
N GLU A 12 10.58 -11.00 14.05
CA GLU A 12 9.52 -10.94 15.08
C GLU A 12 10.02 -10.45 16.46
N PRO A 13 11.16 -10.94 16.99
CA PRO A 13 11.70 -10.45 18.27
C PRO A 13 12.07 -8.96 18.23
N GLU A 14 12.63 -8.49 17.11
CA GLU A 14 13.00 -7.08 16.92
C GLU A 14 11.76 -6.19 16.85
N LEU A 15 10.73 -6.61 16.10
CA LEU A 15 9.47 -5.88 16.00
C LEU A 15 8.76 -5.79 17.35
N VAL A 16 8.69 -6.89 18.10
CA VAL A 16 8.15 -6.89 19.46
C VAL A 16 8.93 -5.91 20.34
N GLY A 17 10.26 -5.97 20.31
CA GLY A 17 11.12 -5.06 21.06
C GLY A 17 10.87 -3.58 20.73
N ARG A 18 10.72 -3.23 19.44
CA ARG A 18 10.39 -1.86 19.01
C ARG A 18 9.01 -1.41 19.51
N ILE A 19 8.02 -2.28 19.47
CA ILE A 19 6.66 -1.98 19.94
C ILE A 19 6.66 -1.80 21.46
N GLU A 20 7.32 -2.70 22.19
CA GLU A 20 7.48 -2.61 23.64
C GLU A 20 8.21 -1.34 24.05
N ASP A 21 9.33 -1.03 23.41
CA ASP A 21 10.11 0.19 23.64
C ASP A 21 9.25 1.44 23.45
N TYR A 22 8.50 1.51 22.34
CA TYR A 22 7.61 2.63 22.09
C TYR A 22 6.53 2.77 23.17
N ILE A 23 5.85 1.68 23.51
CA ILE A 23 4.75 1.73 24.49
C ILE A 23 5.28 2.06 25.90
N GLN A 24 6.43 1.51 26.29
CA GLN A 24 7.02 1.74 27.60
C GLN A 24 7.64 3.14 27.71
N ASN A 25 8.43 3.55 26.74
CA ASN A 25 9.22 4.78 26.83
C ASN A 25 8.48 6.03 26.33
N LYS A 26 7.57 5.90 25.35
CA LYS A 26 6.79 7.04 24.82
C LYS A 26 5.41 7.16 25.45
N LEU A 27 4.74 6.03 25.73
CA LEU A 27 3.38 6.05 26.30
C LEU A 27 3.39 5.84 27.82
N HIS A 28 4.53 5.51 28.42
CA HIS A 28 4.70 5.26 29.85
C HIS A 28 3.78 4.14 30.37
N LYS A 29 3.61 3.08 29.57
CA LYS A 29 2.80 1.91 29.90
C LYS A 29 3.70 0.70 29.99
N THR A 30 3.95 0.24 31.22
CA THR A 30 4.87 -0.88 31.47
C THR A 30 4.13 -2.13 31.90
N TYR A 31 4.89 -3.23 31.91
CA TYR A 31 4.39 -4.49 32.43
C TYR A 31 4.32 -4.52 33.96
N GLU A 32 5.19 -3.81 34.68
CA GLU A 32 5.15 -3.79 36.16
C GLU A 32 3.85 -3.18 36.68
N TYR A 33 3.36 -2.13 36.03
CA TYR A 33 2.11 -1.46 36.40
C TYR A 33 0.85 -2.11 35.80
N GLY A 34 0.96 -3.32 35.23
CA GLY A 34 -0.18 -4.04 34.67
C GLY A 34 -0.79 -3.44 33.40
N LYS A 35 -0.28 -2.30 32.92
CA LYS A 35 -0.87 -1.54 31.79
C LYS A 35 -0.56 -2.12 30.42
N LEU A 36 0.57 -2.81 30.29
CA LEU A 36 0.97 -3.54 29.08
C LEU A 36 0.87 -5.04 29.34
N GLY A 37 0.34 -5.77 28.36
CA GLY A 37 0.28 -7.23 28.33
C GLY A 37 0.76 -7.79 27.01
N ILE A 38 1.21 -9.03 27.04
CA ILE A 38 1.66 -9.78 25.87
C ILE A 38 1.12 -11.20 25.96
N TRP A 39 0.55 -11.67 24.85
CA TRP A 39 0.00 -13.01 24.74
C TRP A 39 0.45 -13.65 23.43
N LEU A 40 1.68 -14.18 23.47
CA LEU A 40 2.29 -14.99 22.44
C LEU A 40 2.40 -16.45 22.92
N ALA A 41 2.78 -17.35 22.01
CA ALA A 41 2.94 -18.77 22.36
C ALA A 41 4.07 -18.97 23.38
N GLU A 42 5.19 -18.29 23.17
CA GLU A 42 6.42 -18.42 23.97
C GLU A 42 6.52 -17.39 25.10
N GLN A 43 5.76 -16.29 25.02
CA GLN A 43 5.81 -15.19 25.98
C GLN A 43 4.41 -14.77 26.40
N LYS A 44 4.13 -14.83 27.71
CA LYS A 44 2.83 -14.46 28.28
C LYS A 44 3.01 -13.64 29.55
N ARG A 45 2.48 -12.42 29.57
CA ARG A 45 2.48 -11.53 30.73
C ARG A 45 1.24 -10.65 30.72
N ASN A 46 0.63 -10.43 31.88
CA ASN A 46 -0.59 -9.62 32.04
C ASN A 46 -1.68 -9.94 31.00
N TYR A 47 -1.89 -11.23 30.73
CA TYR A 47 -2.84 -11.72 29.71
C TYR A 47 -4.08 -12.37 30.32
N LEU A 48 -4.11 -12.55 31.64
CA LEU A 48 -5.24 -13.18 32.33
C LEU A 48 -6.36 -12.17 32.54
N ASN A 49 -7.61 -12.61 32.36
CA ASN A 49 -8.82 -11.84 32.64
C ASN A 49 -8.88 -10.47 31.94
N VAL A 50 -8.18 -10.29 30.82
CA VAL A 50 -8.09 -9.02 30.07
C VAL A 50 -9.43 -8.55 29.49
N GLN A 51 -10.41 -9.47 29.41
CA GLN A 51 -11.79 -9.23 29.01
C GLN A 51 -12.65 -8.58 30.11
N GLU A 52 -12.24 -8.69 31.38
CA GLU A 52 -12.97 -8.11 32.50
C GLU A 52 -12.92 -6.57 32.42
N LEU A 53 -14.01 -5.93 32.84
CA LEU A 53 -14.19 -4.48 32.70
C LEU A 53 -13.22 -3.69 33.58
N ASP A 54 -12.83 -4.24 34.73
CA ASP A 54 -11.94 -3.65 35.73
C ASP A 54 -10.46 -3.99 35.49
N ASN A 55 -10.14 -4.71 34.41
CA ASN A 55 -8.78 -5.11 34.13
C ASN A 55 -7.89 -3.89 33.77
N GLU A 56 -6.73 -3.80 34.41
CA GLU A 56 -5.82 -2.65 34.26
C GLU A 56 -5.08 -2.58 32.93
N VAL A 57 -5.04 -3.68 32.17
CA VAL A 57 -4.32 -3.75 30.89
C VAL A 57 -4.97 -2.80 29.90
N GLU A 58 -4.17 -1.89 29.36
CA GLU A 58 -4.57 -0.92 28.35
C GLU A 58 -4.07 -1.31 26.96
N TYR A 59 -2.93 -2.00 26.89
CA TYR A 59 -2.26 -2.42 25.66
C TYR A 59 -1.99 -3.92 25.71
N LEU A 60 -2.44 -4.67 24.69
CA LEU A 60 -2.20 -6.11 24.61
C LEU A 60 -1.61 -6.48 23.25
N ILE A 61 -0.41 -7.07 23.27
CA ILE A 61 0.29 -7.57 22.08
C ILE A 61 -0.12 -9.02 21.85
N ILE A 62 -0.58 -9.35 20.64
CA ILE A 62 -1.09 -10.67 20.27
C ILE A 62 -0.62 -11.08 18.87
N LYS A 63 -0.71 -12.38 18.58
CA LYS A 63 -0.51 -12.91 17.22
C LYS A 63 -1.82 -13.36 16.57
N GLN A 64 -2.48 -14.34 17.20
CA GLN A 64 -3.74 -14.92 16.70
C GLN A 64 -4.82 -15.12 17.77
N ALA A 65 -4.65 -14.59 18.99
CA ALA A 65 -5.57 -14.86 20.11
C ALA A 65 -7.04 -14.51 19.77
N ILE A 66 -7.28 -13.41 19.04
CA ILE A 66 -8.64 -13.03 18.61
C ILE A 66 -9.23 -14.06 17.66
N ALA A 67 -8.44 -14.80 16.88
CA ALA A 67 -8.95 -15.80 15.93
C ALA A 67 -9.23 -17.16 16.59
N THR A 68 -8.55 -17.48 17.70
CA THR A 68 -8.71 -18.74 18.44
C THR A 68 -9.94 -18.79 19.36
N GLY A 69 -10.86 -17.82 19.25
CA GLY A 69 -12.09 -17.80 20.06
C GLY A 69 -12.04 -16.92 21.31
N TRP A 70 -10.96 -16.16 21.50
CA TRP A 70 -10.92 -15.16 22.56
C TRP A 70 -11.56 -13.85 22.09
N ASP A 71 -12.44 -13.29 22.92
CA ASP A 71 -13.15 -12.04 22.66
C ASP A 71 -12.57 -10.91 23.51
N ALA A 72 -12.45 -9.73 22.89
CA ALA A 72 -11.84 -8.55 23.50
C ALA A 72 -12.83 -7.37 23.47
N PRO A 73 -13.99 -7.46 24.13
CA PRO A 73 -15.06 -6.47 23.96
C PRO A 73 -14.68 -5.08 24.50
N ARG A 74 -13.70 -5.00 25.41
CA ARG A 74 -13.13 -3.74 25.91
C ARG A 74 -12.17 -3.07 24.91
N ALA A 75 -11.65 -3.81 23.93
CA ALA A 75 -10.74 -3.25 22.95
C ALA A 75 -11.48 -2.44 21.89
N LYS A 76 -11.29 -1.12 21.91
CA LYS A 76 -11.84 -0.20 20.90
C LYS A 76 -10.87 0.12 19.76
N ILE A 77 -9.61 -0.30 19.86
CA ILE A 77 -8.58 -0.02 18.85
C ILE A 77 -7.83 -1.32 18.54
N LEU A 78 -7.76 -1.68 17.26
CA LEU A 78 -6.90 -2.73 16.71
C LEU A 78 -5.84 -2.11 15.81
N ILE A 79 -4.58 -2.35 16.10
CA ILE A 79 -3.46 -2.12 15.19
C ILE A 79 -3.08 -3.45 14.57
N LYS A 80 -3.33 -3.63 13.27
CA LYS A 80 -2.99 -4.83 12.51
C LYS A 80 -1.75 -4.57 11.66
N ILE A 81 -0.62 -5.09 12.13
CA ILE A 81 0.69 -5.04 11.45
C ILE A 81 0.85 -6.22 10.49
N ARG A 82 0.06 -7.28 10.66
CA ARG A 82 0.04 -8.44 9.77
C ARG A 82 -0.46 -8.07 8.38
N GLU A 83 0.26 -8.47 7.35
CA GLU A 83 -0.14 -8.38 5.93
C GLU A 83 -0.61 -9.74 5.40
N LYS A 84 -1.39 -9.74 4.31
CA LYS A 84 -1.80 -10.92 3.53
C LYS A 84 -2.62 -11.93 4.34
N MET A 85 -3.83 -11.55 4.73
CA MET A 85 -4.83 -12.50 5.22
C MET A 85 -6.03 -12.54 4.31
N GLY A 86 -6.45 -13.75 3.92
CA GLY A 86 -7.64 -13.95 3.10
C GLY A 86 -8.91 -13.45 3.80
N ASP A 87 -9.89 -13.05 2.99
CA ASP A 87 -11.10 -12.32 3.37
C ASP A 87 -11.91 -12.96 4.51
N THR A 88 -11.93 -14.29 4.61
CA THR A 88 -12.76 -15.00 5.60
C THR A 88 -12.28 -14.80 7.05
N PHE A 89 -10.96 -14.70 7.26
CA PHE A 89 -10.38 -14.53 8.60
C PHE A 89 -10.64 -13.12 9.15
N THR A 90 -10.71 -12.14 8.26
CA THR A 90 -10.94 -10.73 8.54
C THR A 90 -12.28 -10.49 9.25
N ILE A 91 -13.35 -11.11 8.75
CA ILE A 91 -14.73 -10.90 9.20
C ILE A 91 -14.91 -11.35 10.66
N GLN A 92 -14.40 -12.55 10.96
CA GLN A 92 -14.51 -13.12 12.30
C GLN A 92 -13.73 -12.28 13.31
N THR A 93 -12.59 -11.73 12.93
CA THR A 93 -11.75 -10.91 13.80
C THR A 93 -12.41 -9.57 14.12
N ILE A 94 -12.99 -8.90 13.11
CA ILE A 94 -13.69 -7.61 13.30
C ILE A 94 -14.90 -7.78 14.22
N GLY A 95 -15.74 -8.79 13.99
CA GLY A 95 -16.93 -9.04 14.80
C GLY A 95 -16.66 -9.38 16.27
N ARG A 96 -15.41 -9.67 16.65
CA ARG A 96 -15.00 -9.88 18.06
C ARG A 96 -14.59 -8.58 18.76
N ILE A 97 -14.12 -7.59 18.00
CA ILE A 97 -13.65 -6.29 18.51
C ILE A 97 -14.79 -5.26 18.50
N CYS A 98 -15.75 -5.40 17.58
CA CYS A 98 -16.92 -4.52 17.50
C CYS A 98 -18.00 -4.83 18.56
N ARG A 99 -17.74 -5.73 19.52
CA ARG A 99 -18.72 -6.08 20.55
C ARG A 99 -18.72 -5.05 21.67
N MET A 100 -19.90 -4.79 22.23
CA MET A 100 -20.03 -3.94 23.39
C MET A 100 -19.48 -4.64 24.64
N PRO A 101 -18.68 -3.94 25.49
CA PRO A 101 -18.23 -4.47 26.78
C PRO A 101 -19.39 -4.89 27.68
N GLU A 102 -20.47 -4.10 27.67
CA GLU A 102 -21.68 -4.35 28.47
C GLU A 102 -22.89 -4.52 27.53
N PRO A 103 -23.06 -5.69 26.89
CA PRO A 103 -24.09 -5.88 25.86
C PRO A 103 -25.52 -5.67 26.37
N LEU A 104 -25.76 -5.88 27.68
CA LEU A 104 -27.05 -5.64 28.32
C LEU A 104 -27.40 -4.15 28.43
N LYS A 105 -26.41 -3.25 28.45
CA LYS A 105 -26.62 -1.80 28.48
C LYS A 105 -26.84 -1.22 27.08
N GLY A 106 -26.42 -1.93 26.03
CA GLY A 106 -26.46 -1.42 24.67
C GLY A 106 -25.44 -0.31 24.44
N HIS A 107 -25.72 0.58 23.48
CA HIS A 107 -24.89 1.74 23.16
C HIS A 107 -24.88 2.75 24.31
N TYR A 108 -23.72 3.36 24.55
CA TYR A 108 -23.53 4.35 25.62
C TYR A 108 -23.91 5.77 25.18
N ASP A 109 -24.33 5.96 23.93
CA ASP A 109 -24.56 7.26 23.27
C ASP A 109 -23.30 8.15 23.31
N VAL A 110 -22.13 7.52 23.25
CA VAL A 110 -20.83 8.17 23.22
C VAL A 110 -20.04 7.59 22.05
N ASP A 111 -19.90 8.37 20.98
CA ASP A 111 -19.28 7.92 19.72
C ASP A 111 -17.94 7.21 19.91
N VAL A 112 -17.08 7.73 20.79
CA VAL A 112 -15.75 7.12 21.04
C VAL A 112 -15.81 5.79 21.79
N LEU A 113 -16.89 5.50 22.50
CA LEU A 113 -17.12 4.23 23.20
C LEU A 113 -17.96 3.26 22.38
N ASP A 114 -18.82 3.77 21.50
CA ASP A 114 -19.70 2.97 20.66
C ASP A 114 -19.03 2.48 19.37
N ASN A 115 -17.97 3.16 18.92
CA ASN A 115 -17.21 2.77 17.75
C ASN A 115 -15.91 2.04 18.08
N SER A 116 -15.46 1.19 17.15
CA SER A 116 -14.15 0.55 17.17
C SER A 116 -13.33 0.98 15.95
N TYR A 117 -12.02 1.15 16.15
CA TYR A 117 -11.10 1.67 15.15
C TYR A 117 -10.06 0.61 14.77
N ILE A 118 -9.80 0.48 13.48
CA ILE A 118 -8.80 -0.43 12.94
C ILE A 118 -7.76 0.36 12.15
N TYR A 119 -6.49 0.17 12.50
CA TYR A 119 -5.35 0.73 11.80
C TYR A 119 -4.54 -0.39 11.16
N THR A 120 -4.42 -0.36 9.82
CA THR A 120 -3.68 -1.37 9.07
C THR A 120 -3.15 -0.78 7.77
N PHE A 121 -2.04 -1.34 7.26
CA PHE A 121 -1.51 -1.05 5.92
C PHE A 121 -2.01 -2.03 4.86
N ASP A 122 -2.81 -3.02 5.26
CA ASP A 122 -3.34 -4.06 4.38
C ASP A 122 -4.58 -3.54 3.62
N ASN A 123 -4.36 -3.08 2.38
CA ASN A 123 -5.43 -2.55 1.52
C ASN A 123 -6.45 -3.62 1.13
N ASP A 124 -6.02 -4.87 0.96
CA ASP A 124 -6.92 -5.98 0.61
C ASP A 124 -7.87 -6.27 1.77
N PHE A 125 -7.35 -6.27 3.00
CA PHE A 125 -8.16 -6.35 4.21
C PHE A 125 -9.19 -5.22 4.29
N LEU A 126 -8.79 -3.98 4.02
CA LEU A 126 -9.69 -2.83 4.04
C LEU A 126 -10.79 -2.97 2.97
N ASN A 127 -10.44 -3.36 1.75
CA ASN A 127 -11.40 -3.59 0.67
C ASN A 127 -12.41 -4.69 1.02
N GLY A 128 -11.95 -5.80 1.60
CA GLY A 128 -12.81 -6.87 2.09
C GLY A 128 -13.74 -6.41 3.22
N ALA A 129 -13.23 -5.59 4.16
CA ALA A 129 -14.02 -5.03 5.24
C ALA A 129 -15.10 -4.05 4.74
N PHE A 130 -14.77 -3.15 3.81
CA PHE A 130 -15.71 -2.19 3.22
C PHE A 130 -16.75 -2.82 2.30
N GLY A 131 -16.41 -3.96 1.68
CA GLY A 131 -17.38 -4.74 0.90
C GLY A 131 -18.55 -5.29 1.73
N GLN A 132 -18.42 -5.30 3.06
CA GLN A 132 -19.47 -5.80 3.96
C GLN A 132 -20.40 -4.69 4.46
N LYS A 133 -21.71 -4.95 4.39
CA LYS A 133 -22.73 -4.08 5.00
C LYS A 133 -22.51 -3.97 6.51
N GLY A 134 -22.28 -2.76 6.99
CA GLY A 134 -22.25 -2.43 8.42
C GLY A 134 -20.87 -2.47 9.10
N VAL A 135 -19.78 -2.67 8.34
CA VAL A 135 -18.41 -2.82 8.91
C VAL A 135 -17.60 -1.52 8.92
N GLY A 136 -18.12 -0.42 8.38
CA GLY A 136 -17.57 0.92 8.59
C GLY A 136 -17.59 1.77 7.33
N ILE A 137 -17.44 3.08 7.53
CA ILE A 137 -17.20 4.05 6.47
C ILE A 137 -15.69 4.28 6.44
N PRO A 138 -15.00 4.21 5.28
CA PRO A 138 -13.60 4.61 5.21
C PRO A 138 -13.47 6.03 5.77
N THR A 139 -12.52 6.25 6.68
CA THR A 139 -12.22 7.61 7.15
C THR A 139 -11.96 8.46 5.90
N PRO A 140 -12.75 9.53 5.67
CA PRO A 140 -12.54 10.37 4.50
C PRO A 140 -11.10 10.90 4.53
N PRO A 141 -10.48 11.15 3.37
CA PRO A 141 -9.15 11.74 3.34
C PRO A 141 -9.16 13.04 4.18
N LEU A 142 -8.44 13.01 5.29
CA LEU A 142 -8.35 14.15 6.20
C LEU A 142 -7.25 15.07 5.70
N GLU A 143 -7.58 16.34 5.52
CA GLU A 143 -6.55 17.35 5.27
C GLU A 143 -5.65 17.48 6.50
N ARG A 144 -4.34 17.48 6.25
CA ARG A 144 -3.35 17.65 7.30
C ARG A 144 -3.51 19.04 7.92
N LYS A 145 -3.93 19.08 9.19
CA LYS A 145 -4.03 20.33 9.97
C LYS A 145 -2.68 21.05 10.00
N ASP A 146 -2.71 22.39 10.05
CA ASP A 146 -1.50 23.23 10.07
C ASP A 146 -0.49 22.84 11.15
N ILE A 147 -1.00 22.44 12.32
CA ILE A 147 -0.23 22.02 13.50
C ILE A 147 0.62 20.76 13.23
N ALA A 148 0.21 19.94 12.25
CA ALA A 148 0.89 18.70 11.89
C ALA A 148 1.72 18.83 10.60
N LYS A 149 1.95 20.05 10.08
CA LYS A 149 2.70 20.24 8.83
C LYS A 149 4.16 19.82 8.93
N ASP A 150 4.75 19.94 10.12
CA ASP A 150 6.14 19.60 10.39
C ASP A 150 6.32 18.11 10.75
N PHE A 151 5.22 17.36 10.92
CA PHE A 151 5.28 15.93 11.20
C PHE A 151 5.71 15.17 9.95
N GLN A 152 6.88 14.52 10.04
CA GLN A 152 7.43 13.66 9.01
C GLN A 152 7.62 12.26 9.57
N LEU A 153 7.18 11.25 8.82
CA LEU A 153 7.43 9.85 9.14
C LEU A 153 8.63 9.36 8.34
N VAL A 154 9.56 8.69 9.01
CA VAL A 154 10.65 7.98 8.32
C VAL A 154 10.03 6.79 7.61
N SER A 155 10.07 6.81 6.28
CA SER A 155 9.60 5.70 5.44
C SER A 155 10.63 4.58 5.48
N GLU A 156 10.42 3.58 6.35
CA GLU A 156 11.14 2.31 6.28
C GLU A 156 10.48 1.41 5.23
N ARG A 157 11.18 1.14 4.13
CA ARG A 157 10.76 0.17 3.12
C ARG A 157 11.81 -0.93 3.06
N ALA A 158 11.38 -2.18 3.11
CA ALA A 158 12.24 -3.26 2.62
C ALA A 158 12.56 -2.96 1.15
N LEU A 159 13.82 -3.09 0.75
CA LEU A 159 14.23 -3.01 -0.65
C LEU A 159 13.56 -4.16 -1.39
N ASP A 160 12.40 -3.89 -1.95
CA ASP A 160 11.76 -4.81 -2.88
C ASP A 160 12.46 -4.66 -4.23
N LEU A 161 13.41 -5.55 -4.49
CA LEU A 161 14.11 -5.66 -5.77
C LEU A 161 13.17 -6.01 -6.94
N HIS A 162 11.91 -6.38 -6.65
CA HIS A 162 10.86 -6.67 -7.63
C HIS A 162 9.75 -5.62 -7.66
N ALA A 163 9.83 -4.54 -6.87
CA ALA A 163 9.00 -3.39 -7.12
C ALA A 163 9.40 -2.85 -8.50
N GLY A 164 8.51 -2.99 -9.49
CA GLY A 164 8.69 -2.36 -10.79
C GLY A 164 9.18 -0.93 -10.58
N GLN A 165 10.17 -0.52 -11.36
CA GLN A 165 10.79 0.79 -11.20
C GLN A 165 9.67 1.84 -11.13
N ASP A 166 9.73 2.74 -10.14
CA ASP A 166 8.77 3.83 -10.02
C ASP A 166 8.66 4.53 -11.38
N GLU A 167 7.47 4.56 -11.98
CA GLU A 167 7.25 5.13 -13.32
C GLU A 167 7.84 6.54 -13.43
N LYS A 168 7.84 7.29 -12.31
CA LYS A 168 8.49 8.60 -12.24
C LYS A 168 10.00 8.52 -12.36
N ALA A 169 10.63 7.54 -11.71
CA ALA A 169 12.07 7.31 -11.78
C ALA A 169 12.47 6.85 -13.19
N VAL A 170 11.71 5.94 -13.81
CA VAL A 170 11.93 5.51 -15.21
C VAL A 170 11.87 6.69 -16.15
N ARG A 171 10.81 7.50 -16.04
CA ARG A 171 10.63 8.71 -16.87
C ARG A 171 11.76 9.71 -16.67
N GLU A 172 12.16 9.95 -15.43
CA GLU A 172 13.26 10.88 -15.13
C GLU A 172 14.59 10.38 -15.70
N ASN A 173 14.89 9.09 -15.53
CA ASN A 173 16.10 8.49 -16.09
C ASN A 173 16.12 8.56 -17.61
N LEU A 174 14.98 8.28 -18.27
CA LEU A 174 14.83 8.42 -19.72
C LEU A 174 15.04 9.87 -20.15
N TYR A 175 14.42 10.83 -19.45
CA TYR A 175 14.58 12.25 -19.72
C TYR A 175 16.05 12.68 -19.64
N GLN A 176 16.75 12.31 -18.56
CA GLN A 176 18.17 12.62 -18.39
C GLN A 176 19.05 11.96 -19.46
N GLY A 177 18.70 10.74 -19.88
CA GLY A 177 19.35 10.04 -20.99
C GLY A 177 19.24 10.80 -22.31
N LEU A 178 18.02 11.17 -22.70
CA LEU A 178 17.74 11.93 -23.93
C LEU A 178 18.41 13.30 -23.94
N VAL A 179 18.42 14.00 -22.80
CA VAL A 179 19.10 15.29 -22.66
C VAL A 179 20.60 15.16 -22.92
N ARG A 180 21.23 14.09 -22.42
CA ARG A 180 22.65 13.82 -22.63
C ARG A 180 22.97 13.41 -24.06
N GLU A 181 22.18 12.50 -24.63
CA GLU A 181 22.42 11.93 -25.95
C GLU A 181 22.22 12.96 -27.07
N TRP A 182 21.17 13.77 -26.98
CA TRP A 182 20.85 14.79 -27.98
C TRP A 182 21.35 16.19 -27.62
N ASN A 183 22.11 16.31 -26.53
CA ASN A 183 22.71 17.56 -26.05
C ASN A 183 21.68 18.70 -25.98
N LEU A 184 20.54 18.39 -25.35
CA LEU A 184 19.40 19.31 -25.22
C LEU A 184 19.67 20.33 -24.11
N THR A 185 19.14 21.53 -24.29
CA THR A 185 19.30 22.65 -23.34
C THR A 185 17.94 23.08 -22.78
N LYS A 186 17.86 24.21 -22.08
CA LYS A 186 16.58 24.77 -21.63
C LYS A 186 15.83 25.55 -22.72
N ASP A 187 16.46 25.78 -23.87
CA ASP A 187 15.87 26.51 -25.00
C ASP A 187 15.01 25.57 -25.85
N VAL A 188 13.70 25.84 -25.90
CA VAL A 188 12.71 25.00 -26.54
C VAL A 188 12.84 25.02 -28.07
N ASP A 189 13.07 26.19 -28.67
CA ASP A 189 13.13 26.35 -30.11
C ASP A 189 14.39 25.70 -30.67
N LEU A 190 15.52 25.88 -29.99
CA LEU A 190 16.78 25.23 -30.35
C LEU A 190 16.70 23.71 -30.21
N ASN A 191 16.04 23.21 -29.16
CA ASN A 191 15.85 21.78 -28.98
C ASN A 191 14.94 21.19 -30.06
N LYS A 192 13.87 21.89 -30.44
CA LYS A 192 12.98 21.45 -31.50
C LYS A 192 13.73 21.29 -32.82
N GLN A 193 14.54 22.28 -33.21
CA GLN A 193 15.37 22.19 -34.42
C GLN A 193 16.38 21.03 -34.35
N LYS A 194 17.02 20.83 -33.20
CA LYS A 194 17.94 19.69 -33.00
C LYS A 194 17.25 18.35 -33.19
N LEU A 195 16.04 18.19 -32.66
CA LEU A 195 15.25 16.97 -32.76
C LEU A 195 14.73 16.75 -34.19
N GLU A 196 14.29 17.80 -34.87
CA GLU A 196 13.90 17.75 -36.30
C GLU A 196 15.08 17.34 -37.18
N ASN A 197 16.30 17.83 -36.90
CA ASN A 197 17.52 17.42 -37.60
C ASN A 197 17.89 15.95 -37.39
N GLN A 198 17.44 15.33 -36.30
CA GLN A 198 17.59 13.88 -36.04
C GLN A 198 16.48 13.04 -36.70
N GLY A 199 15.57 13.68 -37.45
CA GLY A 199 14.47 13.01 -38.15
C GLY A 199 13.19 12.84 -37.32
N ILE A 200 13.09 13.47 -36.15
CA ILE A 200 11.88 13.45 -35.33
C ILE A 200 10.88 14.44 -35.91
N GLN A 201 9.69 13.96 -36.26
CA GLN A 201 8.61 14.79 -36.78
C GLN A 201 7.65 15.17 -35.66
N PHE A 202 7.50 16.48 -35.41
CA PHE A 202 6.52 17.00 -34.46
C PHE A 202 5.16 17.19 -35.14
N GLY A 203 4.10 16.72 -34.49
CA GLY A 203 2.73 16.86 -35.00
C GLY A 203 1.69 16.45 -33.95
N SER A 204 0.41 16.54 -34.33
CA SER A 204 -0.72 16.11 -33.50
C SER A 204 -1.06 14.62 -33.64
N SER A 205 -0.33 13.88 -34.49
CA SER A 205 -0.56 12.46 -34.71
C SER A 205 0.73 11.66 -34.70
N ILE A 206 0.69 10.49 -34.06
CA ILE A 206 1.72 9.47 -34.10
C ILE A 206 1.52 8.62 -35.36
N VAL A 207 2.54 8.53 -36.19
CA VAL A 207 2.53 7.71 -37.42
C VAL A 207 3.21 6.38 -37.12
N ASN A 208 2.43 5.29 -37.15
CA ASN A 208 2.94 3.94 -36.99
C ASN A 208 2.96 3.23 -38.35
N THR A 209 4.15 2.85 -38.79
CA THR A 209 4.32 2.04 -40.00
C THR A 209 4.32 0.57 -39.64
N TYR A 210 3.43 -0.21 -40.26
CA TYR A 210 3.38 -1.65 -40.09
C TYR A 210 3.34 -2.34 -41.45
N LYS A 211 3.89 -3.55 -41.50
CA LYS A 211 3.86 -4.37 -42.71
C LYS A 211 2.57 -5.16 -42.77
N GLN A 212 1.88 -5.10 -43.89
CA GLN A 212 0.66 -5.88 -44.15
C GLN A 212 0.93 -6.86 -45.30
N GLY A 213 0.68 -8.14 -45.07
CA GLY A 213 0.81 -9.19 -46.08
C GLY A 213 0.82 -10.59 -45.47
N ARG A 214 1.27 -11.58 -46.24
CA ARG A 214 1.25 -12.99 -45.85
C ARG A 214 2.58 -13.38 -45.21
N PHE A 215 2.55 -13.78 -43.94
CA PHE A 215 3.75 -14.02 -43.11
C PHE A 215 4.25 -15.48 -43.11
N ASP A 216 3.66 -16.34 -43.94
CA ASP A 216 3.81 -17.79 -43.85
C ASP A 216 5.22 -18.31 -44.17
N THR A 217 6.00 -17.62 -45.01
CA THR A 217 7.35 -18.07 -45.42
C THR A 217 8.19 -16.88 -45.90
N ILE A 218 9.52 -16.91 -45.69
CA ILE A 218 10.47 -15.85 -46.11
C ILE A 218 10.33 -15.49 -47.60
N LYS A 219 9.95 -16.45 -48.46
CA LYS A 219 9.70 -16.24 -49.89
C LYS A 219 8.52 -15.30 -50.22
N HIS A 220 7.63 -15.04 -49.25
CA HIS A 220 6.49 -14.12 -49.41
C HIS A 220 6.77 -12.71 -48.87
N SER A 221 8.00 -12.45 -48.39
CA SER A 221 8.41 -11.15 -47.85
C SER A 221 8.40 -10.03 -48.90
N GLU A 222 8.61 -10.35 -50.18
CA GLU A 222 8.56 -9.38 -51.29
C GLU A 222 7.15 -8.80 -51.53
N GLY A 223 6.10 -9.47 -51.05
CA GLY A 223 4.71 -9.00 -51.14
C GLY A 223 4.25 -8.15 -49.97
N LEU A 224 5.13 -7.84 -49.01
CA LEU A 224 4.80 -7.02 -47.84
C LEU A 224 4.67 -5.56 -48.24
N GLN A 225 3.49 -4.99 -48.01
CA GLN A 225 3.24 -3.56 -48.22
C GLN A 225 3.39 -2.83 -46.90
N ASP A 226 4.16 -1.75 -46.91
CA ASP A 226 4.19 -0.81 -45.80
C ASP A 226 2.89 -0.01 -45.80
N ARG A 227 2.21 -0.03 -44.65
CA ARG A 227 0.97 0.72 -44.39
C ARG A 227 1.20 1.63 -43.20
N GLU A 228 0.69 2.84 -43.30
CA GLU A 228 0.74 3.82 -42.21
C GLU A 228 -0.61 3.87 -41.50
N ARG A 229 -0.58 3.78 -40.17
CA ARG A 229 -1.69 4.15 -39.31
C ARG A 229 -1.34 5.45 -38.61
N ARG A 230 -2.26 6.42 -38.64
CA ARG A 230 -2.15 7.65 -37.87
C ARG A 230 -3.04 7.54 -36.64
N VAL A 231 -2.49 7.81 -35.47
CA VAL A 231 -3.21 7.87 -34.19
C VAL A 231 -3.06 9.28 -33.66
N GLU A 232 -4.17 9.93 -33.34
CA GLU A 232 -4.14 11.27 -32.73
C GLU A 232 -3.49 11.20 -31.35
N ALA A 233 -2.59 12.13 -31.05
CA ALA A 233 -1.82 12.14 -29.82
C ALA A 233 -2.63 12.83 -28.70
N ASP A 234 -3.47 12.07 -28.00
CA ASP A 234 -4.23 12.54 -26.84
C ASP A 234 -3.85 11.72 -25.58
N TYR A 235 -3.39 12.42 -24.54
CA TYR A 235 -2.95 11.82 -23.28
C TYR A 235 -4.06 11.06 -22.55
N ASN A 236 -5.30 11.55 -22.63
CA ASN A 236 -6.44 10.94 -21.95
C ASN A 236 -6.99 9.76 -22.75
N ALA A 237 -7.11 9.91 -24.07
CA ALA A 237 -7.63 8.84 -24.93
C ALA A 237 -6.63 7.69 -25.10
N ASN A 238 -5.33 7.97 -25.15
CA ASN A 238 -4.28 6.98 -25.43
C ASN A 238 -3.60 6.46 -24.15
N ARG A 239 -4.22 6.64 -22.98
CA ARG A 239 -3.64 6.27 -21.67
C ARG A 239 -3.22 4.79 -21.60
N LEU A 240 -4.00 3.89 -22.21
CA LEU A 240 -3.69 2.47 -22.22
C LEU A 240 -2.45 2.18 -23.07
N ASP A 241 -2.36 2.76 -24.27
CA ASP A 241 -1.19 2.60 -25.14
C ASP A 241 0.10 3.12 -24.46
N LEU A 242 -0.01 4.23 -23.72
CA LEU A 242 1.09 4.78 -22.93
C LEU A 242 1.56 3.80 -21.85
N LEU A 243 0.62 3.17 -21.13
CA LEU A 243 0.93 2.17 -20.11
C LEU A 243 1.63 0.94 -20.70
N HIS A 244 1.18 0.49 -21.87
CA HIS A 244 1.82 -0.60 -22.60
C HIS A 244 3.26 -0.25 -22.99
N ALA A 245 3.51 0.97 -23.48
CA ALA A 245 4.87 1.43 -23.78
C ALA A 245 5.77 1.48 -22.53
N TYR A 246 5.23 1.90 -21.39
CA TYR A 246 5.97 1.85 -20.11
C TYR A 246 6.35 0.42 -19.72
N HIS A 247 5.43 -0.54 -19.82
CA HIS A 247 5.73 -1.94 -19.53
C HIS A 247 6.79 -2.52 -20.48
N GLU A 248 6.82 -2.11 -21.75
CA GLU A 248 7.87 -2.51 -22.69
C GLU A 248 9.24 -1.93 -22.31
N LEU A 249 9.29 -0.66 -21.90
CA LEU A 249 10.51 -0.01 -21.42
C LEU A 249 11.07 -0.70 -20.15
N ASP A 250 10.19 -1.03 -19.20
CA ASP A 250 10.57 -1.74 -17.98
C ASP A 250 11.19 -3.10 -18.29
N ARG A 251 10.62 -3.85 -19.24
CA ARG A 251 11.19 -5.13 -19.69
C ARG A 251 12.63 -5.01 -20.19
N VAL A 252 12.93 -3.93 -20.92
CA VAL A 252 14.28 -3.69 -21.46
C VAL A 252 15.26 -3.28 -20.35
N LEU A 253 14.79 -2.51 -19.37
CA LEU A 253 15.60 -2.01 -18.25
C LEU A 253 15.94 -3.09 -17.21
N ILE A 254 15.07 -4.09 -17.04
CA ILE A 254 15.25 -5.19 -16.06
C ILE A 254 16.24 -6.27 -16.57
N CYS A 255 16.59 -6.29 -17.86
CA CYS A 255 17.50 -7.28 -18.45
C CYS A 255 19.00 -6.95 -18.35
N LYS A 256 19.45 -6.29 -17.27
CA LYS A 256 20.88 -6.13 -16.95
C LYS A 256 21.25 -6.75 -15.61
#